data_AF-A0A3P9A767-F1
#
_entry.id   AF-A0A3P9A767-F1
#
_cell.length_a   1.000
_cell.length_b   1.000
_cell.length_c   1.000
_cell.angle_alpha   90.00
_cell.angle_beta   90.00
_cell.angle_gamma   90.00
#
_symmetry.space_group_name_H-M   'P 1'
#
loop_
_entity.id
_entity.type
_entity.pdbx_description
1 polymer ?
#
loop_
_entity_poly.entity_id
_entity_poly.type
_entity_poly.pdbx_seq_one_letter_code
_entity_poly.pdbx_strand_id
1 'polypeptide(L)'
;MSLITEGNVRGGSVFKEISADDEDNQTTEIESLCMNCYQNGLTRFLLTKIPFFKEIIVSSFSCPNCSWSNTEIQSAGRIQDQGIIYTLKVKSKQDMNREIVKVDSATTRIPELDFEIPPYTQKGSLSTIEGLLDRAVAGLKQDQPLRKVSVPEVAEKIDGFIDELNKLKDGEREFTLIIDDPSGNSFVENPFAPQKDESLSISHYKRTPQQDAQLGIKAEEEDEEEEKPSNDIDSMRNEVLTFNTNCPECNAPASTNMKLVQIPHFKEVIIMATNCDDCGHRTNEVKSGGATEELGTRITLHITDVSDMSRDLLKSETCSILIPELEFELGMAAVGGKFTTLEGLLKDIKDLIVSKNPFTCGDSSTSDRTEKLKLFGQKIDQIMAGEMDVHIVLDDPAGNSYLQNVYAPDPDPEMTTEKYTRTFEQNEDLGLNDMKTEDYQ
;
A
#
# COMPACT_ATOMS: atom_id res chain seq x y z
N MET A 1 -25.87 -8.82 -3.26
CA MET A 1 -26.12 -9.01 -1.82
C MET A 1 -25.39 -10.26 -1.37
N SER A 2 -24.14 -10.11 -0.95
CA SER A 2 -23.42 -11.14 -0.20
C SER A 2 -23.10 -10.52 1.16
N LEU A 3 -23.66 -11.14 2.20
CA LEU A 3 -23.53 -10.75 3.59
C LEU A 3 -22.11 -11.11 4.06
N ILE A 4 -21.28 -10.10 4.24
CA ILE A 4 -20.06 -10.23 5.05
C ILE A 4 -20.54 -10.15 6.49
N THR A 5 -20.46 -11.27 7.21
CA THR A 5 -20.69 -11.30 8.66
C THR A 5 -19.58 -10.51 9.35
N GLU A 6 -19.96 -9.39 9.97
CA GLU A 6 -19.15 -8.60 10.87
C GLU A 6 -18.72 -9.46 12.07
N GLY A 7 -17.43 -9.77 12.16
CA GLY A 7 -16.87 -10.47 13.31
C GLY A 7 -15.34 -10.41 13.31
N ASN A 8 -14.79 -9.64 14.24
CA ASN A 8 -13.37 -9.54 14.61
C ASN A 8 -12.41 -8.89 13.61
N VAL A 9 -12.48 -7.56 13.47
CA VAL A 9 -11.30 -6.73 13.21
C VAL A 9 -10.95 -5.99 14.49
N ARG A 10 -10.31 -6.70 15.43
CA ARG A 10 -9.71 -6.13 16.65
C ARG A 10 -8.20 -6.31 16.57
N GLY A 11 -7.48 -5.22 16.32
CA GLY A 11 -6.16 -4.86 16.88
C GLY A 11 -5.05 -5.91 17.03
N GLY A 12 -5.06 -7.02 16.30
CA GLY A 12 -3.93 -7.94 16.21
C GLY A 12 -3.00 -7.53 15.08
N SER A 13 -1.69 -7.77 15.24
CA SER A 13 -0.76 -7.80 14.10
C SER A 13 -1.36 -8.66 13.00
N VAL A 14 -1.51 -8.10 11.79
CA VAL A 14 -2.05 -8.81 10.62
C VAL A 14 -1.21 -10.06 10.32
N PHE A 15 0.06 -10.05 10.72
CA PHE A 15 0.97 -11.18 10.66
C PHE A 15 1.01 -11.91 12.00
N LYS A 16 0.64 -13.20 12.01
CA LYS A 16 0.72 -14.08 13.18
C LYS A 16 1.89 -15.06 13.03
N GLU A 17 2.49 -15.49 14.14
CA GLU A 17 3.55 -16.52 14.12
C GLU A 17 2.98 -17.88 13.68
N ILE A 18 3.78 -18.68 12.96
CA ILE A 18 3.40 -20.07 12.66
C ILE A 18 3.44 -20.88 13.97
N SER A 19 2.27 -21.11 14.57
CA SER A 19 2.08 -22.05 15.68
C SER A 19 1.23 -23.22 15.23
N ALA A 20 1.63 -24.44 15.61
CA ALA A 20 0.87 -25.66 15.33
C ALA A 20 -0.42 -25.77 16.18
N ASP A 21 -0.54 -24.94 17.23
CA ASP A 21 -1.62 -24.98 18.22
C ASP A 21 -2.68 -23.86 18.02
N ASP A 22 -2.51 -22.97 17.04
CA ASP A 22 -3.47 -21.88 16.77
C ASP A 22 -4.48 -22.27 15.67
N GLU A 23 -5.68 -22.67 16.09
CA GLU A 23 -6.84 -22.94 15.21
C GLU A 23 -7.38 -21.66 14.48
N ASP A 24 -6.81 -20.49 14.77
CA ASP A 24 -7.28 -19.15 14.35
C ASP A 24 -6.34 -18.42 13.37
N ASN A 25 -5.54 -19.16 12.57
CA ASN A 25 -4.86 -18.57 11.41
C ASN A 25 -5.89 -18.30 10.30
N GLN A 26 -6.53 -17.13 10.39
CA GLN A 26 -7.50 -16.62 9.41
C GLN A 26 -6.82 -16.47 8.04
N THR A 27 -7.02 -17.46 7.18
CA THR A 27 -6.63 -17.36 5.77
C THR A 27 -7.62 -16.46 5.06
N THR A 28 -7.12 -15.46 4.33
CA THR A 28 -7.98 -14.60 3.51
C THR A 28 -8.18 -15.30 2.16
N GLU A 29 -9.42 -15.60 1.78
CA GLU A 29 -9.74 -16.28 0.52
C GLU A 29 -10.24 -15.27 -0.52
N ILE A 30 -9.67 -15.32 -1.74
CA ILE A 30 -10.06 -14.47 -2.87
C ILE A 30 -10.26 -15.34 -4.10
N GLU A 31 -11.33 -15.12 -4.87
CA GLU A 31 -11.51 -15.73 -6.18
C GLU A 31 -10.49 -15.17 -7.18
N SER A 32 -9.73 -16.04 -7.84
CA SER A 32 -8.67 -15.65 -8.77
C SER A 32 -8.76 -16.45 -10.06
N LEU A 33 -8.36 -15.85 -11.18
CA LEU A 33 -8.35 -16.53 -12.47
C LEU A 33 -7.27 -17.62 -12.50
N CYS A 34 -7.62 -18.84 -12.91
CA CYS A 34 -6.66 -19.91 -13.13
C CYS A 34 -5.88 -19.66 -14.44
N MET A 35 -4.56 -19.58 -14.36
CA MET A 35 -3.72 -19.37 -15.55
C MET A 35 -3.60 -20.61 -16.45
N ASN A 36 -4.02 -21.79 -15.96
CA ASN A 36 -3.98 -23.03 -16.73
C ASN A 36 -5.27 -23.26 -17.54
N CYS A 37 -6.44 -23.09 -16.92
CA CYS A 37 -7.74 -23.33 -17.58
C CYS A 37 -8.60 -22.08 -17.80
N TYR A 38 -8.11 -20.90 -17.41
CA TYR A 38 -8.81 -19.60 -17.55
C TYR A 38 -10.19 -19.54 -16.88
N GLN A 39 -10.43 -20.39 -15.87
CA GLN A 39 -11.62 -20.35 -15.04
C GLN A 39 -11.27 -19.91 -13.62
N ASN A 40 -12.25 -19.50 -12.82
CA ASN A 40 -12.00 -19.06 -11.45
C ASN A 40 -11.55 -20.24 -10.58
N GLY A 41 -10.40 -20.07 -9.92
CA GLY A 41 -9.98 -20.83 -8.77
C GLY A 41 -9.97 -19.96 -7.52
N LEU A 42 -9.36 -20.47 -6.46
CA LEU A 42 -9.39 -19.84 -5.15
C LEU A 42 -7.96 -19.64 -4.65
N THR A 43 -7.61 -18.39 -4.34
CA THR A 43 -6.32 -18.02 -3.73
C THR A 43 -6.51 -17.79 -2.23
N ARG A 44 -5.74 -18.49 -1.42
CA ARG A 44 -5.70 -18.34 0.04
C ARG A 44 -4.44 -17.58 0.42
N PHE A 45 -4.60 -16.46 1.11
CA PHE A 45 -3.49 -15.70 1.67
C PHE A 45 -3.32 -16.07 3.13
N LEU A 46 -2.10 -16.46 3.49
CA LEU A 46 -1.65 -16.68 4.86
C LEU A 46 -0.56 -15.64 5.16
N LEU A 47 -0.92 -14.64 5.96
CA LEU A 47 -0.01 -13.60 6.45
C LEU A 47 0.66 -14.14 7.71
N THR A 48 1.92 -14.53 7.62
CA THR A 48 2.61 -15.17 8.73
C THR A 48 4.03 -14.67 8.94
N LYS A 49 4.58 -14.94 10.12
CA LYS A 49 5.95 -14.65 10.48
C LYS A 49 6.66 -15.97 10.77
N ILE A 50 7.75 -16.22 10.05
CA ILE A 50 8.62 -17.38 10.28
C ILE A 50 9.79 -16.91 11.17
N PRO A 51 10.20 -17.68 12.20
CA PRO A 51 11.43 -17.38 12.94
C PRO A 51 12.62 -17.17 11.99
N PHE A 52 13.46 -16.17 12.28
CA PHE A 52 14.55 -15.69 11.40
C PHE A 52 14.13 -14.95 10.12
N PHE A 53 12.83 -14.78 9.89
CA PHE A 53 12.28 -14.02 8.77
C PHE A 53 11.39 -12.86 9.26
N LYS A 54 11.31 -11.78 8.47
CA LYS A 54 10.32 -10.71 8.65
C LYS A 54 8.95 -11.20 8.14
N GLU A 55 7.97 -10.30 8.06
CA GLU A 55 6.60 -10.57 7.61
C GLU A 55 6.54 -11.19 6.20
N ILE A 56 5.87 -12.33 6.04
CA ILE A 56 5.65 -13.01 4.75
C ILE A 56 4.16 -13.21 4.44
N ILE A 57 3.85 -13.23 3.16
CA ILE A 57 2.53 -13.51 2.61
C ILE A 57 2.63 -14.77 1.75
N VAL A 58 2.03 -15.86 2.19
CA VAL A 58 1.92 -17.08 1.40
C VAL A 58 0.58 -17.06 0.66
N SER A 59 0.62 -17.03 -0.66
CA SER A 59 -0.56 -17.04 -1.54
C SER A 59 -0.70 -18.42 -2.17
N SER A 60 -1.60 -19.25 -1.66
CA SER A 60 -1.87 -20.59 -2.20
C SER A 60 -3.11 -20.58 -3.08
N PHE A 61 -2.90 -20.64 -4.39
CA PHE A 61 -3.92 -20.83 -5.40
C PHE A 61 -4.25 -22.31 -5.59
N SER A 62 -5.53 -22.64 -5.68
CA SER A 62 -6.05 -23.95 -6.07
C SER A 62 -7.23 -23.80 -7.02
N CYS A 63 -7.16 -24.45 -8.19
CA CYS A 63 -8.27 -24.51 -9.13
C CYS A 63 -9.06 -25.83 -8.94
N PRO A 64 -10.35 -25.77 -8.57
CA PRO A 64 -11.18 -26.96 -8.43
C PRO A 64 -11.47 -27.65 -9.78
N ASN A 65 -11.35 -26.93 -10.91
CA ASN A 65 -11.76 -27.46 -12.21
C ASN A 65 -10.65 -28.18 -12.98
N CYS A 66 -9.40 -27.75 -12.85
CA CYS A 66 -8.24 -28.42 -13.50
C CYS A 66 -7.22 -28.99 -12.50
N SER A 67 -7.49 -28.91 -11.20
CA SER A 67 -6.60 -29.35 -10.12
C SER A 67 -5.21 -28.71 -10.13
N TRP A 68 -5.02 -27.63 -10.89
CA TRP A 68 -3.78 -26.86 -10.86
C TRP A 68 -3.72 -26.06 -9.56
N SER A 69 -2.62 -26.20 -8.85
CA SER A 69 -2.31 -25.43 -7.65
C SER A 69 -0.99 -24.70 -7.82
N ASN A 70 -0.89 -23.53 -7.19
CA ASN A 70 0.32 -22.74 -7.20
C ASN A 70 0.45 -22.04 -5.85
N THR A 71 1.62 -22.13 -5.23
CA THR A 71 1.89 -21.44 -3.97
C THR A 71 2.98 -20.41 -4.23
N GLU A 72 2.65 -19.15 -4.00
CA GLU A 72 3.55 -18.02 -4.13
C GLU A 72 3.90 -17.47 -2.74
N ILE A 73 5.14 -17.06 -2.55
CA ILE A 73 5.54 -16.26 -1.38
C ILE A 73 5.82 -14.86 -1.85
N GLN A 74 5.22 -13.88 -1.17
CA GLN A 74 5.58 -12.48 -1.25
C GLN A 74 6.14 -12.06 0.11
N SER A 75 7.34 -11.48 0.12
CA SER A 75 7.88 -10.86 1.33
C SER A 75 7.19 -9.52 1.53
N ALA A 76 6.51 -9.34 2.67
CA ALA A 76 5.97 -8.04 3.08
C ALA A 76 7.01 -7.21 3.86
N GLY A 77 8.10 -7.85 4.30
CA GLY A 77 9.21 -7.17 4.96
C GLY A 77 9.95 -6.19 4.05
N ARG A 78 10.50 -5.12 4.64
CA ARG A 78 11.44 -4.21 3.98
C ARG A 78 12.60 -5.02 3.37
N ILE A 79 13.02 -4.62 2.16
CA ILE A 79 14.25 -5.11 1.54
C ILE A 79 15.40 -5.00 2.56
N GLN A 80 16.23 -6.03 2.68
CA GLN A 80 17.33 -6.02 3.66
C GLN A 80 18.40 -5.01 3.26
N ASP A 81 19.29 -4.63 4.19
CA ASP A 81 20.36 -3.66 3.91
C ASP A 81 21.40 -4.20 2.93
N GLN A 82 21.55 -5.52 2.85
CA GLN A 82 22.53 -6.21 2.00
C GLN A 82 21.87 -7.29 1.16
N GLY A 83 22.41 -7.51 -0.05
CA GLY A 83 22.11 -8.69 -0.85
C GLY A 83 22.77 -9.92 -0.25
N ILE A 84 22.23 -11.09 -0.57
CA ILE A 84 22.70 -12.38 -0.04
C ILE A 84 22.97 -13.37 -1.16
N ILE A 85 24.05 -14.13 -1.03
CA ILE A 85 24.35 -15.27 -1.90
C ILE A 85 24.46 -16.51 -1.02
N TYR A 86 23.61 -17.47 -1.32
CA TYR A 86 23.71 -18.84 -0.82
C TYR A 86 24.47 -19.67 -1.83
N THR A 87 25.56 -20.30 -1.41
CA THR A 87 26.29 -21.30 -2.20
C THR A 87 26.25 -22.61 -1.43
N LEU A 88 25.50 -23.57 -1.95
CA LEU A 88 25.30 -24.88 -1.35
C LEU A 88 25.93 -25.96 -2.22
N LYS A 89 26.78 -26.80 -1.62
CA LYS A 89 27.28 -28.03 -2.25
C LYS A 89 26.34 -29.18 -1.93
N VAL A 90 25.54 -29.58 -2.90
CA VAL A 90 24.58 -30.68 -2.77
C VAL A 90 25.32 -32.00 -2.96
N LYS A 91 25.41 -32.82 -1.91
CA LYS A 91 26.14 -34.11 -1.94
C LYS A 91 25.23 -35.31 -1.70
N SER A 92 24.17 -35.12 -0.93
CA SER A 92 23.32 -36.20 -0.45
C SER A 92 21.86 -35.95 -0.81
N LYS A 93 21.05 -37.02 -0.77
CA LYS A 93 19.59 -36.90 -0.88
C LYS A 93 18.97 -36.13 0.30
N GLN A 94 19.66 -36.04 1.44
CA GLN A 94 19.21 -35.18 2.53
C GLN A 94 19.31 -33.71 2.17
N ASP A 95 20.36 -33.33 1.42
CA ASP A 95 20.48 -31.96 0.93
C ASP A 95 19.33 -31.61 -0.03
N MET A 96 18.88 -32.55 -0.87
CA MET A 96 17.74 -32.35 -1.77
C MET A 96 16.43 -31.96 -1.05
N ASN A 97 16.28 -32.38 0.21
CA ASN A 97 15.08 -32.13 1.01
C ASN A 97 15.10 -30.78 1.73
N ARG A 98 16.21 -30.03 1.66
CA ARG A 98 16.31 -28.72 2.32
C ARG A 98 15.27 -27.78 1.77
N GLU A 99 14.58 -27.09 2.68
CA GLU A 99 13.62 -26.06 2.32
C GLU A 99 14.34 -24.83 1.76
N ILE A 100 13.78 -24.27 0.68
CA ILE A 100 14.23 -23.06 0.03
C ILE A 100 13.07 -22.10 -0.06
N VAL A 101 13.32 -20.86 0.37
CA VAL A 101 12.53 -19.70 -0.01
C VAL A 101 13.29 -18.99 -1.13
N LYS A 102 12.75 -19.05 -2.34
CA LYS A 102 13.29 -18.29 -3.48
C LYS A 102 12.36 -17.10 -3.72
N VAL A 103 12.87 -15.87 -3.67
CA VAL A 103 12.07 -14.70 -4.09
C VAL A 103 12.14 -14.50 -5.61
N ASP A 104 11.36 -13.57 -6.14
CA ASP A 104 11.32 -13.26 -7.57
C ASP A 104 12.57 -12.53 -8.07
N SER A 105 13.17 -11.65 -7.25
CA SER A 105 14.46 -10.99 -7.55
C SER A 105 15.67 -11.92 -7.54
N ALA A 106 15.53 -13.16 -7.05
CA ALA A 106 16.63 -14.09 -6.89
C ALA A 106 16.99 -14.80 -8.20
N THR A 107 18.29 -14.86 -8.47
CA THR A 107 18.89 -15.63 -9.57
C THR A 107 19.35 -16.99 -9.04
N THR A 108 19.01 -18.06 -9.73
CA THR A 108 19.46 -19.42 -9.37
C THR A 108 20.40 -19.96 -10.43
N ARG A 109 21.56 -20.49 -10.01
CA ARG A 109 22.59 -21.03 -10.92
C ARG A 109 23.06 -22.40 -10.47
N ILE A 110 23.32 -23.27 -11.46
CA ILE A 110 24.07 -24.52 -11.30
C ILE A 110 25.24 -24.46 -12.29
N PRO A 111 26.42 -23.98 -11.84
CA PRO A 111 27.58 -23.75 -12.71
C PRO A 111 28.04 -25.01 -13.45
N GLU A 112 27.90 -26.19 -12.85
CA GLU A 112 28.33 -27.46 -13.46
C GLU A 112 27.51 -27.86 -14.70
N LEU A 113 26.30 -27.29 -14.86
CA LEU A 113 25.43 -27.52 -16.00
C LEU A 113 25.27 -26.27 -16.89
N ASP A 114 25.98 -25.18 -16.62
CA ASP A 114 25.70 -23.86 -17.21
C ASP A 114 24.21 -23.50 -17.16
N PHE A 115 23.54 -23.88 -16.07
CA PHE A 115 22.12 -23.64 -15.86
C PHE A 115 21.91 -22.34 -15.08
N GLU A 116 21.05 -21.46 -15.59
CA GLU A 116 20.68 -20.22 -14.93
C GLU A 116 19.18 -19.96 -15.06
N ILE A 117 18.54 -19.64 -13.93
CA ILE A 117 17.19 -19.09 -13.86
C ILE A 117 17.35 -17.60 -13.54
N PRO A 118 17.10 -16.71 -14.52
CA PRO A 118 17.25 -15.26 -14.32
C PRO A 118 16.21 -14.72 -13.34
N PRO A 119 16.47 -13.53 -12.75
CA PRO A 119 15.52 -12.90 -11.85
C PRO A 119 14.22 -12.53 -12.61
N TYR A 120 13.10 -12.45 -11.89
CA TYR A 120 11.75 -12.14 -12.38
C TYR A 120 11.14 -13.11 -13.42
N THR A 121 11.85 -14.18 -13.79
CA THR A 121 11.30 -15.24 -14.65
C THR A 121 10.31 -16.14 -13.91
N GLN A 122 10.46 -16.25 -12.60
CA GLN A 122 9.63 -17.06 -11.72
C GLN A 122 9.21 -16.24 -10.51
N LYS A 123 7.95 -16.40 -10.08
CA LYS A 123 7.45 -15.82 -8.84
C LYS A 123 8.14 -16.42 -7.62
N GLY A 124 8.06 -15.72 -6.50
CA GLY A 124 8.59 -16.21 -5.23
C GLY A 124 7.89 -17.51 -4.82
N SER A 125 8.65 -18.50 -4.33
CA SER A 125 8.12 -19.82 -3.99
C SER A 125 8.82 -20.42 -2.78
N LEU A 126 8.03 -21.08 -1.92
CA LEU A 126 8.52 -22.08 -0.96
C LEU A 126 8.65 -23.41 -1.66
N SER A 127 9.82 -24.01 -1.64
CA SER A 127 10.01 -25.35 -2.19
C SER A 127 11.16 -26.06 -1.49
N THR A 128 11.59 -27.19 -2.05
CA THR A 128 12.84 -27.85 -1.70
C THR A 128 13.81 -27.76 -2.88
N ILE A 129 15.06 -28.18 -2.68
CA ILE A 129 16.03 -28.28 -3.79
C ILE A 129 15.52 -29.24 -4.87
N GLU A 130 14.96 -30.37 -4.46
CA GLU A 130 14.30 -31.31 -5.39
C GLU A 130 13.16 -30.63 -6.13
N GLY A 131 12.29 -29.90 -5.42
CA GLY A 131 11.14 -29.22 -6.03
C GLY A 131 11.54 -28.14 -7.03
N LEU A 132 12.66 -27.44 -6.79
CA LEU A 132 13.21 -26.46 -7.73
C LEU A 132 13.68 -27.12 -9.02
N LEU A 133 14.37 -28.26 -8.93
CA LEU A 133 14.80 -29.05 -10.10
C LEU A 133 13.62 -29.65 -10.86
N ASP A 134 12.64 -30.21 -10.15
CA ASP A 134 11.42 -30.76 -10.78
C ASP A 134 10.64 -29.71 -11.54
N ARG A 135 10.57 -28.49 -11.00
CA ARG A 135 9.91 -27.36 -11.67
C ARG A 135 10.67 -26.95 -12.93
N ALA A 136 12.00 -26.92 -12.89
CA ALA A 136 12.83 -26.65 -14.07
C ALA A 136 12.63 -27.72 -15.15
N VAL A 137 12.63 -29.01 -14.78
CA VAL A 137 12.37 -30.13 -15.69
C VAL A 137 10.98 -30.04 -16.29
N ALA A 138 9.94 -29.79 -15.48
CA ALA A 138 8.57 -29.65 -15.95
C ALA A 138 8.42 -28.50 -16.95
N GLY A 139 9.02 -27.33 -16.67
CA GLY A 139 9.01 -26.17 -17.55
C GLY A 139 9.70 -26.42 -18.88
N LEU A 140 10.83 -27.12 -18.90
CA LEU A 140 11.52 -27.50 -20.13
C LEU A 140 10.73 -28.53 -20.94
N LYS A 141 10.06 -29.47 -20.27
CA LYS A 141 9.33 -30.60 -20.88
C LYS A 141 7.96 -30.20 -21.46
N GLN A 142 7.30 -29.19 -20.90
CA GLN A 142 5.94 -28.78 -21.28
C GLN A 142 5.79 -28.55 -22.80
N ASP A 143 6.73 -27.84 -23.41
CA ASP A 143 6.68 -27.49 -24.84
C ASP A 143 7.45 -28.46 -25.75
N GLN A 144 8.06 -29.52 -25.20
CA GLN A 144 8.81 -30.49 -25.99
C GLN A 144 7.99 -31.15 -27.12
N PRO A 145 6.70 -31.51 -26.95
CA PRO A 145 5.90 -32.09 -28.04
C PRO A 145 5.79 -31.17 -29.25
N LEU A 146 5.67 -29.85 -29.02
CA LEU A 146 5.62 -28.84 -30.07
C LEU A 146 7.01 -28.65 -30.72
N ARG A 147 8.07 -28.57 -29.90
CA ARG A 147 9.46 -28.42 -30.37
C ARG A 147 9.93 -29.58 -31.23
N LYS A 148 9.51 -30.81 -30.95
CA LYS A 148 9.83 -31.99 -31.77
C LYS A 148 9.29 -31.90 -33.19
N VAL A 149 8.19 -31.17 -33.40
CA VAL A 149 7.59 -30.97 -34.73
C VAL A 149 8.19 -29.76 -35.44
N SER A 150 8.44 -28.67 -34.71
CA SER A 150 8.93 -27.42 -35.32
C SER A 150 10.45 -27.40 -35.52
N VAL A 151 11.22 -27.82 -34.51
CA VAL A 151 12.69 -27.75 -34.49
C VAL A 151 13.29 -28.98 -33.77
N PRO A 152 13.39 -30.14 -34.46
CA PRO A 152 13.81 -31.39 -33.84
C PRO A 152 15.24 -31.35 -33.27
N GLU A 153 16.17 -30.64 -33.89
CA GLU A 153 17.56 -30.53 -33.41
C GLU A 153 17.67 -29.84 -32.03
N VAL A 154 16.82 -28.84 -31.77
CA VAL A 154 16.77 -28.16 -30.47
C VAL A 154 16.09 -29.04 -29.43
N ALA A 155 15.04 -29.77 -29.84
CA ALA A 155 14.34 -30.70 -28.97
C ALA A 155 15.26 -31.82 -28.44
N GLU A 156 16.16 -32.36 -29.27
CA GLU A 156 17.16 -33.35 -28.83
C GLU A 156 18.14 -32.79 -27.81
N LYS A 157 18.62 -31.56 -27.99
CA LYS A 157 19.50 -30.89 -27.01
C LYS A 157 18.80 -30.66 -25.67
N ILE A 158 17.54 -30.25 -25.70
CA ILE A 158 16.72 -30.04 -24.49
C ILE A 158 16.45 -31.37 -23.80
N ASP A 159 16.13 -32.44 -24.53
CA ASP A 159 15.95 -33.78 -23.95
C ASP A 159 17.24 -34.25 -23.26
N GLY A 160 18.41 -34.04 -23.90
CA GLY A 160 19.70 -34.36 -23.28
C GLY A 160 19.98 -33.57 -22.00
N PHE A 161 19.60 -32.29 -21.96
CA PHE A 161 19.74 -31.45 -20.77
C PHE A 161 18.77 -31.85 -19.65
N ILE A 162 17.53 -32.22 -19.99
CA ILE A 162 16.57 -32.77 -19.04
C ILE A 162 17.11 -34.06 -18.40
N ASP A 163 17.76 -34.92 -19.17
CA ASP A 163 18.40 -36.14 -18.65
C ASP A 163 19.55 -35.81 -17.69
N GLU A 164 20.32 -34.74 -17.93
CA GLU A 164 21.35 -34.28 -16.99
C GLU A 164 20.76 -33.75 -15.68
N LEU A 165 19.67 -32.98 -15.73
CA LEU A 165 18.95 -32.53 -14.53
C LEU A 165 18.38 -33.71 -13.72
N ASN A 166 17.83 -34.73 -14.39
CA ASN A 166 17.33 -35.93 -13.72
C ASN A 166 18.46 -36.72 -13.03
N LYS A 167 19.64 -36.81 -13.64
CA LYS A 167 20.82 -37.45 -13.00
C LYS A 167 21.28 -36.71 -11.74
N LEU A 168 21.22 -35.37 -11.75
CA LEU A 168 21.49 -34.58 -10.54
C LEU A 168 20.46 -34.90 -9.46
N LYS A 169 19.18 -34.96 -9.82
CA LYS A 169 18.09 -35.31 -8.90
C LYS A 169 18.28 -36.68 -8.25
N ASP A 170 18.71 -37.68 -9.02
CA ASP A 170 18.95 -39.04 -8.50
C ASP A 170 20.13 -39.12 -7.52
N GLY A 171 20.95 -38.06 -7.43
CA GLY A 171 22.11 -37.97 -6.57
C GLY A 171 23.34 -38.68 -7.15
N GLU A 172 23.40 -38.86 -8.47
CA GLU A 172 24.54 -39.52 -9.14
C GLU A 172 25.79 -38.63 -9.17
N ARG A 173 25.61 -37.31 -9.06
CA ARG A 173 26.69 -36.32 -9.08
C ARG A 173 26.45 -35.22 -8.05
N GLU A 174 27.54 -34.79 -7.41
CA GLU A 174 27.55 -33.59 -6.59
C GLU A 174 27.49 -32.35 -7.51
N PHE A 175 26.76 -31.32 -7.09
CA PHE A 175 26.66 -30.05 -7.81
C PHE A 175 26.55 -28.88 -6.84
N THR A 176 26.79 -27.67 -7.35
CA THR A 176 26.71 -26.45 -6.57
C THR A 176 25.46 -25.68 -6.94
N LEU A 177 24.58 -25.46 -5.97
CA LEU A 177 23.42 -24.59 -6.12
C LEU A 177 23.78 -23.20 -5.59
N ILE A 178 23.69 -22.19 -6.45
CA ILE A 178 23.91 -20.80 -6.08
C ILE A 178 22.57 -20.06 -6.18
N ILE A 179 22.15 -19.42 -5.10
CA ILE A 179 20.99 -18.52 -5.07
C ILE A 179 21.53 -17.14 -4.70
N ASP A 180 21.52 -16.24 -5.67
CA ASP A 180 21.93 -14.85 -5.54
C ASP A 180 20.68 -13.96 -5.49
N ASP A 181 20.40 -13.39 -4.33
CA ASP A 181 19.25 -12.51 -4.12
C ASP A 181 19.67 -11.11 -3.66
N PRO A 182 19.53 -10.11 -4.54
CA PRO A 182 19.78 -8.72 -4.20
C PRO A 182 18.89 -8.17 -3.07
N SER A 183 17.68 -8.71 -2.86
CA SER A 183 16.78 -8.22 -1.82
C SER A 183 17.14 -8.70 -0.41
N GLY A 184 17.98 -9.73 -0.30
CA GLY A 184 18.34 -10.35 0.98
C GLY A 184 17.24 -11.19 1.63
N ASN A 185 16.19 -11.56 0.89
CA ASN A 185 15.02 -12.27 1.43
C ASN A 185 14.96 -13.74 1.00
N SER A 186 15.82 -14.23 0.12
CA SER A 186 15.90 -15.68 -0.12
C SER A 186 16.46 -16.38 1.11
N PHE A 187 16.12 -17.66 1.26
CA PHE A 187 16.59 -18.48 2.37
C PHE A 187 16.81 -19.92 1.94
N VAL A 188 17.85 -20.55 2.48
CA VAL A 188 18.14 -21.98 2.33
C VAL A 188 18.28 -22.58 3.72
N GLU A 189 17.53 -23.64 3.98
CA GLU A 189 17.52 -24.33 5.27
C GLU A 189 18.91 -24.90 5.62
N ASN A 190 19.29 -24.71 6.88
CA ASN A 190 20.39 -25.42 7.52
C ASN A 190 19.80 -26.57 8.37
N PRO A 191 19.87 -27.83 7.91
CA PRO A 191 19.32 -28.98 8.62
C PRO A 191 20.07 -29.30 9.93
N PHE A 192 21.26 -28.75 10.12
CA PHE A 192 22.09 -28.94 11.32
C PHE A 192 21.93 -27.79 12.33
N ALA A 193 21.07 -26.80 12.06
CA ALA A 193 20.88 -25.66 12.96
C ALA A 193 20.57 -26.13 14.40
N PRO A 194 21.20 -25.53 15.44
CA PRO A 194 22.05 -24.34 15.43
C PRO A 194 23.53 -24.59 15.12
N GLN A 195 23.93 -25.83 14.79
CA GLN A 195 25.31 -26.13 14.39
C GLN A 195 25.62 -25.56 13.00
N LYS A 196 26.90 -25.28 12.76
CA LYS A 196 27.35 -24.74 11.48
C LYS A 196 27.23 -25.81 10.40
N ASP A 197 26.62 -25.45 9.28
CA ASP A 197 26.65 -26.25 8.07
C ASP A 197 27.97 -26.03 7.31
N GLU A 198 28.72 -27.10 7.05
CA GLU A 198 29.96 -27.04 6.28
C GLU A 198 29.71 -27.03 4.75
N SER A 199 28.52 -27.45 4.32
CA SER A 199 28.15 -27.55 2.91
C SER A 199 27.49 -26.29 2.36
N LEU A 200 26.95 -25.44 3.24
CA LEU A 200 26.31 -24.18 2.92
C LEU A 200 27.21 -23.00 3.31
N SER A 201 27.60 -22.19 2.33
CA SER A 201 28.26 -20.90 2.56
C SER A 201 27.32 -19.75 2.22
N ILE A 202 27.21 -18.80 3.15
CA ILE A 202 26.38 -17.60 3.01
C ILE A 202 27.31 -16.40 2.96
N SER A 203 27.19 -15.58 1.92
CA SER A 203 27.94 -14.32 1.78
C SER A 203 26.98 -13.16 1.54
N HIS A 204 27.23 -12.04 2.21
CA HIS A 204 26.48 -10.81 2.03
C HIS A 204 27.28 -9.83 1.18
N TYR A 205 26.59 -9.00 0.40
CA TYR A 205 27.22 -7.98 -0.44
C TYR A 205 26.44 -6.66 -0.43
N LYS A 206 27.15 -5.53 -0.57
CA LYS A 206 26.51 -4.23 -0.83
C LYS A 206 25.98 -4.23 -2.26
N ARG A 207 24.69 -3.92 -2.43
CA ARG A 207 24.05 -3.88 -3.74
C ARG A 207 24.74 -2.88 -4.65
N THR A 208 24.70 -3.19 -5.94
CA THR A 208 25.07 -2.24 -6.97
C THR A 208 23.90 -1.29 -7.26
N PRO A 209 24.15 -0.07 -7.76
CA PRO A 209 23.07 0.87 -8.11
C PRO A 209 22.04 0.30 -9.11
N GLN A 210 22.48 -0.63 -9.97
CA GLN A 210 21.61 -1.33 -10.91
C GLN A 210 20.64 -2.28 -10.20
N GLN A 211 21.12 -2.98 -9.17
CA GLN A 211 20.30 -3.86 -8.34
C GLN A 211 19.32 -3.06 -7.48
N ASP A 212 19.74 -1.91 -6.92
CA ASP A 212 18.85 -1.03 -6.17
C ASP A 212 17.71 -0.50 -7.05
N ALA A 213 18.03 -0.01 -8.26
CA ALA A 213 17.03 0.44 -9.22
C ALA A 213 16.06 -0.69 -9.62
N GLN A 214 16.56 -1.92 -9.81
CA GLN A 214 15.75 -3.09 -10.15
C GLN A 214 14.79 -3.50 -9.02
N LEU A 215 15.19 -3.28 -7.77
CA LEU A 215 14.35 -3.51 -6.59
C LEU A 215 13.43 -2.32 -6.27
N GLY A 216 13.50 -1.24 -7.05
CA GLY A 216 12.73 -0.01 -6.79
C GLY A 216 13.24 0.78 -5.58
N ILE A 217 14.46 0.50 -5.10
CA ILE A 217 15.15 1.31 -4.11
C ILE A 217 15.63 2.56 -4.83
N LYS A 218 15.05 3.72 -4.51
CA LYS A 218 15.61 4.99 -4.96
C LYS A 218 16.98 5.14 -4.29
N ALA A 219 17.99 5.52 -5.06
CA ALA A 219 19.24 5.98 -4.50
C ALA A 219 18.92 7.24 -3.68
N GLU A 220 18.78 7.08 -2.36
CA GLU A 220 19.00 8.19 -1.44
C GLU A 220 20.47 8.55 -1.61
N GLU A 221 20.74 9.79 -2.03
CA GLU A 221 22.10 10.30 -2.07
C GLU A 221 22.71 10.09 -0.68
N GLU A 222 23.83 9.37 -0.61
CA GLU A 222 24.51 8.97 0.62
C GLU A 222 24.95 10.21 1.43
N ASP A 223 24.10 10.71 2.31
CA ASP A 223 24.50 11.45 3.51
C ASP A 223 24.49 10.47 4.70
N GLU A 224 25.47 9.55 4.71
CA GLU A 224 25.77 8.74 5.90
C GLU A 224 26.51 9.62 6.93
N GLU A 225 25.78 10.23 7.87
CA GLU A 225 26.33 10.58 9.18
C GLU A 225 25.64 9.76 10.29
N GLU A 226 26.47 9.06 11.06
CA GLU A 226 26.13 8.11 12.13
C GLU A 226 25.08 8.65 13.12
N GLU A 227 23.95 7.96 13.23
CA GLU A 227 22.89 8.25 14.20
C GLU A 227 23.39 8.11 15.65
N LYS A 228 23.56 9.26 16.31
CA LYS A 228 23.32 9.39 17.75
C LYS A 228 21.81 9.63 17.94
N PRO A 229 21.22 9.26 19.09
CA PRO A 229 19.81 9.52 19.34
C PRO A 229 19.63 11.01 19.63
N SER A 230 19.43 11.81 18.58
CA SER A 230 18.88 13.16 18.66
C SER A 230 17.36 13.08 18.48
N ASN A 231 16.65 13.99 19.13
CA ASN A 231 15.23 14.25 18.92
C ASN A 231 15.01 14.82 17.50
N ASP A 232 15.24 14.01 16.46
CA ASP A 232 15.05 14.44 15.08
C ASP A 232 13.61 14.27 14.66
N ILE A 233 13.07 15.34 14.09
CA ILE A 233 11.71 15.43 13.53
C ILE A 233 11.47 14.30 12.51
N ASP A 234 12.53 13.83 11.84
CA ASP A 234 12.50 12.68 10.93
C ASP A 234 12.10 11.36 11.59
N SER A 235 12.48 11.13 12.84
CA SER A 235 12.04 9.95 13.59
C SER A 235 10.54 10.03 13.93
N MET A 236 10.05 11.23 14.24
CA MET A 236 8.60 11.49 14.44
C MET A 236 7.77 11.38 13.15
N ARG A 237 8.37 11.47 11.95
CA ARG A 237 7.67 11.28 10.66
C ARG A 237 7.26 9.83 10.42
N ASN A 238 8.04 8.88 10.93
CA ASN A 238 7.83 7.45 10.68
C ASN A 238 7.07 6.74 11.80
N GLU A 239 6.93 7.36 12.96
CA GLU A 239 6.23 6.80 14.12
C GLU A 239 4.81 7.38 14.28
N VAL A 240 3.85 6.51 14.64
CA VAL A 240 2.52 6.96 15.06
C VAL A 240 2.60 7.30 16.55
N LEU A 241 2.46 8.57 16.89
CA LEU A 241 2.47 9.04 18.26
C LEU A 241 1.07 8.87 18.86
N THR A 242 0.94 8.01 19.87
CA THR A 242 -0.33 7.85 20.60
C THR A 242 -0.27 8.63 21.91
N PHE A 243 -1.28 9.47 22.14
CA PHE A 243 -1.46 10.15 23.42
C PHE A 243 -2.92 10.04 23.89
N ASN A 244 -3.13 10.11 25.20
CA ASN A 244 -4.46 10.04 25.79
C ASN A 244 -5.05 11.44 25.90
N THR A 245 -6.29 11.61 25.46
CA THR A 245 -7.08 12.84 25.57
C THR A 245 -8.50 12.49 26.01
N ASN A 246 -9.36 13.48 26.21
CA ASN A 246 -10.78 13.23 26.46
C ASN A 246 -11.56 13.20 25.15
N CYS A 247 -12.53 12.29 25.06
CA CYS A 247 -13.46 12.23 23.93
C CYS A 247 -14.27 13.53 23.84
N PRO A 248 -14.36 14.17 22.65
CA PRO A 248 -15.10 15.43 22.49
C PRO A 248 -16.61 15.26 22.69
N GLU A 249 -17.14 14.04 22.57
CA GLU A 249 -18.58 13.76 22.67
C GLU A 249 -19.02 13.36 24.09
N CYS A 250 -18.29 12.43 24.74
CA CYS A 250 -18.68 11.90 26.05
C CYS A 250 -17.74 12.31 27.20
N ASN A 251 -16.63 13.00 26.90
CA ASN A 251 -15.59 13.42 27.83
C ASN A 251 -14.90 12.26 28.60
N ALA A 252 -15.10 11.02 28.16
CA ALA A 252 -14.40 9.85 28.68
C ALA A 252 -12.95 9.81 28.16
N PRO A 253 -12.00 9.17 28.88
CA PRO A 253 -10.63 9.04 28.41
C PRO A 253 -10.57 8.23 27.10
N ALA A 254 -10.00 8.81 26.05
CA ALA A 254 -9.86 8.21 24.73
C ALA A 254 -8.41 8.31 24.24
N SER A 255 -7.98 7.34 23.42
CA SER A 255 -6.68 7.39 22.77
C SER A 255 -6.78 8.16 21.45
N THR A 256 -5.82 9.06 21.22
CA THR A 256 -5.66 9.77 19.94
C THR A 256 -4.34 9.37 19.31
N ASN A 257 -4.41 8.86 18.09
CA ASN A 257 -3.25 8.56 17.28
C ASN A 257 -2.93 9.77 16.41
N MET A 258 -1.71 10.27 16.52
CA MET A 258 -1.17 11.36 15.75
C MET A 258 -0.14 10.83 14.77
N LYS A 259 -0.24 11.24 13.50
CA LYS A 259 0.77 10.97 12.49
C LYS A 259 1.09 12.24 11.72
N LEU A 260 2.37 12.59 11.64
CA LEU A 260 2.85 13.60 10.70
C LEU A 260 2.89 12.96 9.31
N VAL A 261 2.20 13.56 8.35
CA VAL A 261 2.15 13.11 6.95
C VAL A 261 2.59 14.26 6.06
N GLN A 262 3.60 14.01 5.24
CA GLN A 262 3.98 14.92 4.18
C GLN A 262 3.26 14.50 2.89
N ILE A 263 2.31 15.32 2.46
CA ILE A 263 1.60 15.07 1.19
C ILE A 263 2.52 15.52 0.05
N PRO A 264 2.86 14.67 -0.93
CA PRO A 264 3.68 15.08 -2.08
C PRO A 264 3.09 16.31 -2.76
N HIS A 265 3.95 17.29 -3.06
CA HIS A 265 3.54 18.59 -3.64
C HIS A 265 2.61 19.44 -2.75
N PHE A 266 2.50 19.11 -1.46
CA PHE A 266 1.83 19.90 -0.44
C PHE A 266 2.65 19.92 0.86
N LYS A 267 2.21 20.71 1.84
CA LYS A 267 2.92 20.86 3.12
C LYS A 267 2.67 19.72 4.09
N GLU A 268 3.40 19.75 5.19
CA GLU A 268 3.23 18.82 6.30
C GLU A 268 1.88 19.02 7.01
N VAL A 269 1.16 17.91 7.17
CA VAL A 269 -0.12 17.84 7.89
C VAL A 269 -0.05 16.85 9.03
N ILE A 270 -0.76 17.14 10.10
CA ILE A 270 -0.89 16.29 11.27
C ILE A 270 -2.28 15.67 11.23
N ILE A 271 -2.33 14.36 11.08
CA ILE A 271 -3.58 13.58 11.15
C ILE A 271 -3.75 13.10 12.58
N MET A 272 -4.87 13.46 13.20
CA MET A 272 -5.26 13.08 14.54
C MET A 272 -6.53 12.22 14.48
N ALA A 273 -6.37 10.93 14.80
CA ALA A 273 -7.47 9.98 14.83
C ALA A 273 -7.82 9.61 16.27
N THR A 274 -8.96 10.08 16.76
CA THR A 274 -9.47 9.76 18.10
C THR A 274 -10.50 8.65 17.99
N ASN A 275 -10.31 7.58 18.77
CA ASN A 275 -11.25 6.47 18.85
C ASN A 275 -11.64 6.27 20.31
N CYS A 276 -12.92 6.47 20.64
CA CYS A 276 -13.42 6.34 22.00
C CYS A 276 -14.10 4.98 22.19
N ASP A 277 -13.54 4.16 23.09
CA ASP A 277 -14.06 2.82 23.38
C ASP A 277 -15.40 2.85 24.16
N ASP A 278 -15.68 3.94 24.89
CA ASP A 278 -16.89 4.05 25.73
C ASP A 278 -18.16 4.41 24.94
N CYS A 279 -18.05 5.31 23.96
CA CYS A 279 -19.20 5.77 23.16
C CYS A 279 -19.14 5.38 21.68
N GLY A 280 -18.02 4.83 21.22
CA GLY A 280 -17.80 4.47 19.82
C GLY A 280 -17.53 5.66 18.90
N HIS A 281 -17.36 6.88 19.45
CA HIS A 281 -17.05 8.06 18.67
C HIS A 281 -15.70 7.91 17.96
N ARG A 282 -15.69 8.16 16.64
CA ARG A 282 -14.52 8.15 15.79
C ARG A 282 -14.43 9.48 15.06
N THR A 283 -13.28 10.14 15.19
CA THR A 283 -12.98 11.36 14.45
C THR A 283 -11.59 11.27 13.84
N ASN A 284 -11.47 11.80 12.62
CA ASN A 284 -10.20 12.00 11.92
C ASN A 284 -10.09 13.51 11.67
N GLU A 285 -9.42 14.20 12.57
CA GLU A 285 -9.11 15.61 12.43
C GLU A 285 -7.78 15.75 11.70
N VAL A 286 -7.72 16.67 10.74
CA VAL A 286 -6.45 17.00 10.10
C VAL A 286 -6.13 18.45 10.38
N LYS A 287 -4.96 18.67 10.97
CA LYS A 287 -4.43 19.99 11.29
C LYS A 287 -3.22 20.25 10.42
N SER A 288 -3.10 21.46 9.91
CA SER A 288 -1.85 21.87 9.26
C SER A 288 -0.78 21.98 10.34
N GLY A 289 0.33 21.24 10.18
CA GLY A 289 1.44 21.27 11.15
C GLY A 289 2.27 22.56 11.05
N GLY A 290 2.14 23.29 9.93
CA GLY A 290 2.85 24.54 9.66
C GLY A 290 2.08 25.79 10.09
N ALA A 291 2.79 26.92 10.12
CA ALA A 291 2.20 28.23 10.29
C ALA A 291 1.19 28.57 9.18
N THR A 292 0.27 29.48 9.47
CA THR A 292 -0.61 30.08 8.46
C THR A 292 0.24 30.66 7.32
N GLU A 293 -0.12 30.35 6.08
CA GLU A 293 0.62 30.85 4.91
C GLU A 293 0.59 32.38 4.84
N GLU A 294 1.54 32.97 4.12
CA GLU A 294 1.54 34.42 3.84
C GLU A 294 0.36 34.84 2.95
N LEU A 295 -0.09 33.92 2.08
CA LEU A 295 -1.14 34.16 1.09
C LEU A 295 -2.27 33.14 1.23
N GLY A 296 -3.49 33.57 0.95
CA GLY A 296 -4.63 32.68 0.77
C GLY A 296 -4.49 31.90 -0.53
N THR A 297 -5.13 30.74 -0.59
CA THR A 297 -5.14 29.88 -1.77
C THR A 297 -6.58 29.64 -2.20
N ARG A 298 -6.87 29.90 -3.48
CA ARG A 298 -8.13 29.52 -4.13
C ARG A 298 -7.85 28.46 -5.18
N ILE A 299 -8.48 27.30 -5.05
CA ILE A 299 -8.37 26.18 -5.99
C ILE A 299 -9.72 26.03 -6.67
N THR A 300 -9.75 26.09 -8.01
CA THR A 300 -10.95 25.83 -8.81
C THR A 300 -10.69 24.60 -9.65
N LEU A 301 -11.55 23.58 -9.52
CA LEU A 301 -11.54 22.38 -10.35
C LEU A 301 -12.84 22.32 -11.13
N HIS A 302 -12.75 22.19 -12.44
CA HIS A 302 -13.87 21.83 -13.31
C HIS A 302 -13.97 20.30 -13.35
N ILE A 303 -15.01 19.76 -12.73
CA ILE A 303 -15.25 18.32 -12.66
C ILE A 303 -15.86 17.91 -14.00
N THR A 304 -15.14 17.07 -14.75
CA THR A 304 -15.54 16.64 -16.10
C THR A 304 -15.60 15.12 -16.24
N ASP A 305 -14.94 14.39 -15.34
CA ASP A 305 -14.87 12.93 -15.40
C ASP A 305 -15.16 12.29 -14.04
N VAL A 306 -15.71 11.08 -14.06
CA VAL A 306 -15.99 10.31 -12.82
C VAL A 306 -14.70 10.02 -12.05
N SER A 307 -13.55 9.93 -12.72
CA SER A 307 -12.25 9.77 -12.08
C SER A 307 -11.89 10.94 -11.15
N ASP A 308 -12.42 12.14 -11.37
CA ASP A 308 -12.21 13.30 -10.49
C ASP A 308 -12.72 13.04 -9.06
N MET A 309 -13.72 12.16 -8.90
CA MET A 309 -14.26 11.76 -7.60
C MET A 309 -13.22 11.11 -6.68
N SER A 310 -12.19 10.51 -7.27
CA SER A 310 -11.11 9.83 -6.54
C SER A 310 -9.96 10.74 -6.11
N ARG A 311 -9.98 12.02 -6.50
CA ARG A 311 -8.93 12.99 -6.14
C ARG A 311 -8.85 13.17 -4.62
N ASP A 312 -7.64 13.05 -4.09
CA ASP A 312 -7.35 13.36 -2.70
C ASP A 312 -7.60 14.86 -2.42
N LEU A 313 -8.27 15.13 -1.31
CA LEU A 313 -8.70 16.45 -0.90
C LEU A 313 -8.44 16.64 0.60
N LEU A 314 -7.70 17.69 0.93
CA LEU A 314 -7.60 18.19 2.30
C LEU A 314 -8.41 19.48 2.41
N LYS A 315 -9.48 19.42 3.19
CA LYS A 315 -10.24 20.62 3.55
C LYS A 315 -9.74 21.10 4.91
N SER A 316 -9.26 22.34 5.00
CA SER A 316 -8.98 22.96 6.29
C SER A 316 -10.27 23.49 6.95
N GLU A 317 -10.18 23.83 8.23
CA GLU A 317 -11.29 24.48 8.95
C GLU A 317 -11.58 25.89 8.41
N THR A 318 -10.57 26.56 7.85
CA THR A 318 -10.68 27.92 7.29
C THR A 318 -11.09 27.93 5.82
N CYS A 319 -11.25 26.77 5.19
CA CYS A 319 -11.68 26.65 3.80
C CYS A 319 -13.20 26.79 3.67
N SER A 320 -13.66 27.69 2.81
CA SER A 320 -15.01 27.68 2.27
C SER A 320 -15.05 26.88 0.96
N ILE A 321 -16.22 26.34 0.65
CA ILE A 321 -16.46 25.57 -0.58
C ILE A 321 -17.60 26.22 -1.36
N LEU A 322 -17.40 26.44 -2.65
CA LEU A 322 -18.43 26.99 -3.53
C LEU A 322 -18.65 26.05 -4.72
N ILE A 323 -19.92 25.86 -5.09
CA ILE A 323 -20.33 25.23 -6.35
C ILE A 323 -21.24 26.20 -7.09
N PRO A 324 -20.69 27.03 -8.01
CA PRO A 324 -21.43 28.13 -8.64
C PRO A 324 -22.69 27.69 -9.38
N GLU A 325 -22.66 26.57 -10.09
CA GLU A 325 -23.78 26.03 -10.87
C GLU A 325 -24.96 25.57 -10.00
N LEU A 326 -24.67 25.30 -8.72
CA LEU A 326 -25.65 24.93 -7.71
C LEU A 326 -26.10 26.12 -6.87
N GLU A 327 -25.52 27.30 -7.07
CA GLU A 327 -25.66 28.46 -6.17
C GLU A 327 -25.40 28.07 -4.71
N PHE A 328 -24.44 27.17 -4.51
CA PHE A 328 -24.15 26.58 -3.20
C PHE A 328 -22.85 27.14 -2.65
N GLU A 329 -22.91 27.56 -1.39
CA GLU A 329 -21.75 27.99 -0.61
C GLU A 329 -21.80 27.31 0.76
N LEU A 330 -20.68 26.70 1.14
CA LEU A 330 -20.44 26.16 2.44
C LEU A 330 -19.40 27.04 3.15
N GLY A 331 -19.84 27.69 4.23
CA GLY A 331 -19.00 28.59 5.00
C GLY A 331 -17.82 27.89 5.68
N MET A 332 -16.88 28.71 6.17
CA MET A 332 -15.75 28.25 6.98
C MET A 332 -16.25 27.49 8.22
N ALA A 333 -15.43 26.57 8.73
CA ALA A 333 -15.72 25.64 9.83
C ALA A 333 -16.85 24.62 9.60
N ALA A 334 -17.67 24.76 8.55
CA ALA A 334 -18.65 23.75 8.19
C ALA A 334 -17.97 22.57 7.49
N VAL A 335 -18.24 21.35 7.99
CA VAL A 335 -17.44 20.14 7.72
C VAL A 335 -15.98 20.40 8.10
N GLY A 336 -15.61 20.05 9.34
CA GLY A 336 -14.31 20.37 9.94
C GLY A 336 -13.09 19.86 9.16
N GLY A 337 -11.89 20.15 9.67
CA GLY A 337 -10.63 19.81 9.00
C GLY A 337 -10.51 18.30 8.73
N LYS A 338 -10.51 17.88 7.47
CA LYS A 338 -10.55 16.47 7.07
C LYS A 338 -9.75 16.21 5.80
N PHE A 339 -9.04 15.08 5.78
CA PHE A 339 -8.47 14.49 4.58
C PHE A 339 -9.43 13.43 4.04
N THR A 340 -9.88 13.59 2.80
CA THR A 340 -10.89 12.77 2.15
C THR A 340 -10.68 12.77 0.64
N THR A 341 -11.62 12.20 -0.12
CA THR A 341 -11.67 12.33 -1.57
C THR A 341 -12.74 13.36 -1.96
N LEU A 342 -12.70 13.84 -3.20
CA LEU A 342 -13.76 14.71 -3.72
C LEU A 342 -15.17 14.08 -3.55
N GLU A 343 -15.29 12.76 -3.79
CA GLU A 343 -16.52 12.01 -3.53
C GLU A 343 -16.94 12.07 -2.06
N GLY A 344 -15.99 11.86 -1.15
CA GLY A 344 -16.23 11.88 0.29
C GLY A 344 -16.74 13.24 0.76
N LEU A 345 -16.16 14.33 0.24
CA LEU A 345 -16.61 15.68 0.52
C LEU A 345 -18.03 15.93 0.02
N LEU A 346 -18.36 15.55 -1.21
CA LEU A 346 -19.71 15.72 -1.77
C LEU A 346 -20.77 14.92 -1.00
N LYS A 347 -20.44 13.70 -0.56
CA LYS A 347 -21.29 12.91 0.34
C LYS A 347 -21.52 13.61 1.67
N ASP A 348 -20.46 14.13 2.29
CA ASP A 348 -20.57 14.86 3.56
C ASP A 348 -21.44 16.13 3.41
N ILE A 349 -21.31 16.87 2.30
CA ILE A 349 -22.16 18.02 1.97
C ILE A 349 -23.62 17.59 1.83
N LYS A 350 -23.88 16.52 1.08
CA LYS A 350 -25.23 15.99 0.90
C LYS A 350 -25.85 15.57 2.23
N ASP A 351 -25.10 14.85 3.07
CA ASP A 351 -25.59 14.41 4.37
C ASP A 351 -25.85 15.57 5.33
N LEU A 352 -25.00 16.58 5.34
CA LEU A 352 -25.18 17.77 6.16
C LEU A 352 -26.44 18.55 5.77
N ILE A 353 -26.64 18.76 4.47
CA ILE A 353 -27.69 19.65 3.93
C ILE A 353 -29.05 18.94 3.82
N VAL A 354 -29.07 17.64 3.48
CA VAL A 354 -30.29 16.89 3.21
C VAL A 354 -30.68 15.99 4.38
N SER A 355 -29.74 15.20 4.90
CA SER A 355 -30.03 14.14 5.87
C SER A 355 -30.08 14.64 7.32
N LYS A 356 -29.15 15.52 7.69
CA LYS A 356 -28.94 16.00 9.07
C LYS A 356 -29.49 17.40 9.33
N ASN A 357 -30.20 17.98 8.37
CA ASN A 357 -30.69 19.35 8.49
C ASN A 357 -31.85 19.42 9.51
N PRO A 358 -31.67 20.05 10.68
CA PRO A 358 -32.70 20.08 11.71
C PRO A 358 -33.95 20.87 11.28
N PHE A 359 -33.83 21.70 10.23
CA PHE A 359 -34.93 22.51 9.71
C PHE A 359 -35.85 21.75 8.71
N THR A 360 -35.55 20.49 8.39
CA THR A 360 -36.45 19.61 7.60
C THR A 360 -37.34 18.72 8.46
N CYS A 361 -37.12 18.64 9.77
CA CYS A 361 -37.90 17.82 10.70
C CYS A 361 -38.69 18.70 11.68
N GLY A 362 -39.98 18.95 11.39
CA GLY A 362 -40.88 19.66 12.29
C GLY A 362 -42.00 20.43 11.58
N ASP A 363 -42.85 21.09 12.37
CA ASP A 363 -43.96 21.97 11.94
C ASP A 363 -43.49 23.27 11.25
N SER A 364 -42.19 23.57 11.31
CA SER A 364 -41.54 24.72 10.68
C SER A 364 -41.09 24.46 9.23
N SER A 365 -41.35 23.26 8.69
CA SER A 365 -41.00 22.90 7.32
C SER A 365 -42.03 23.43 6.32
N THR A 366 -41.60 24.30 5.41
CA THR A 366 -42.40 24.70 4.24
C THR A 366 -42.15 23.71 3.10
N SER A 367 -43.20 23.26 2.42
CA SER A 367 -43.11 22.23 1.36
C SER A 367 -42.13 22.61 0.24
N ASP A 368 -42.09 23.90 -0.13
CA ASP A 368 -41.19 24.46 -1.15
C ASP A 368 -39.70 24.31 -0.78
N ARG A 369 -39.35 24.43 0.50
CA ARG A 369 -37.96 24.32 0.96
C ARG A 369 -37.47 22.88 0.98
N THR A 370 -38.35 21.93 1.33
CA THR A 370 -38.04 20.49 1.27
C THR A 370 -37.86 20.01 -0.16
N GLU A 371 -38.63 20.53 -1.12
CA GLU A 371 -38.46 20.22 -2.55
C GLU A 371 -37.12 20.75 -3.09
N LYS A 372 -36.75 21.99 -2.76
CA LYS A 372 -35.45 22.56 -3.14
C LYS A 372 -34.27 21.76 -2.58
N LEU A 373 -34.35 21.31 -1.32
CA LEU A 373 -33.31 20.47 -0.71
C LEU A 373 -33.21 19.09 -1.37
N LYS A 374 -34.34 18.49 -1.74
CA LYS A 374 -34.34 17.22 -2.50
C LYS A 374 -33.73 17.39 -3.89
N LEU A 375 -34.06 18.47 -4.60
CA LEU A 375 -33.48 18.79 -5.91
C LEU A 375 -31.97 19.02 -5.80
N PHE A 376 -31.50 19.72 -4.76
CA PHE A 376 -30.08 19.87 -4.48
C PHE A 376 -29.40 18.51 -4.26
N GLY A 377 -29.97 17.65 -3.42
CA GLY A 377 -29.44 16.31 -3.20
C GLY A 377 -29.36 15.45 -4.46
N GLN A 378 -30.35 15.56 -5.36
CA GLN A 378 -30.35 14.89 -6.66
C GLN A 378 -29.25 15.42 -7.58
N LYS A 379 -29.01 16.73 -7.62
CA LYS A 379 -27.92 17.30 -8.42
C LYS A 379 -26.54 16.88 -7.90
N ILE A 380 -26.35 16.78 -6.58
CA ILE A 380 -25.10 16.24 -6.02
C ILE A 380 -24.90 14.78 -6.44
N ASP A 381 -25.97 13.97 -6.46
CA ASP A 381 -25.90 12.59 -6.97
C ASP A 381 -25.52 12.53 -8.47
N GLN A 382 -26.03 13.47 -9.28
CA GLN A 382 -25.68 13.57 -10.70
C GLN A 382 -24.21 13.94 -10.91
N ILE A 383 -23.67 14.88 -10.11
CA ILE A 383 -22.25 15.24 -10.13
C ILE A 383 -21.39 14.03 -9.77
N MET A 384 -21.74 13.31 -8.70
CA MET A 384 -21.01 12.11 -8.28
C MET A 384 -21.07 10.97 -9.30
N ALA A 385 -22.16 10.88 -10.08
CA ALA A 385 -22.30 9.92 -11.18
C ALA A 385 -21.57 10.35 -12.47
N GLY A 386 -21.03 11.57 -12.53
CA GLY A 386 -20.42 12.14 -13.74
C GLY A 386 -21.43 12.50 -14.83
N GLU A 387 -22.70 12.75 -14.46
CA GLU A 387 -23.76 13.15 -15.38
C GLU A 387 -23.86 14.68 -15.55
N MET A 388 -23.16 15.44 -14.69
CA MET A 388 -23.21 16.90 -14.67
C MET A 388 -21.83 17.49 -14.39
N ASP A 389 -21.33 18.27 -15.35
CA ASP A 389 -20.08 19.02 -15.22
C ASP A 389 -20.32 20.28 -14.37
N VAL A 390 -19.47 20.50 -13.37
CA VAL A 390 -19.58 21.63 -12.43
C VAL A 390 -18.21 22.11 -11.98
N HIS A 391 -18.14 23.35 -11.50
CA HIS A 391 -16.94 23.87 -10.86
C HIS A 391 -17.05 23.72 -9.34
N ILE A 392 -16.02 23.14 -8.72
CA ILE A 392 -15.84 23.20 -7.27
C ILE A 392 -14.70 24.17 -6.95
N VAL A 393 -14.98 25.13 -6.09
CA VAL A 393 -14.01 26.14 -5.64
C VAL A 393 -13.74 25.92 -4.16
N LEU A 394 -12.48 25.68 -3.81
CA LEU A 394 -11.97 25.67 -2.45
C LEU A 394 -11.25 27.00 -2.22
N ASP A 395 -11.80 27.84 -1.35
CA ASP A 395 -11.20 29.12 -0.99
C ASP A 395 -10.73 29.08 0.46
N ASP A 396 -9.42 29.06 0.66
CA ASP A 396 -8.80 28.98 1.97
C ASP A 396 -7.87 30.17 2.23
N PRO A 397 -8.31 31.16 3.04
CA PRO A 397 -7.50 32.30 3.42
C PRO A 397 -6.22 31.91 4.17
N ALA A 398 -6.18 30.76 4.85
CA ALA A 398 -5.00 30.28 5.57
C ALA A 398 -4.01 29.52 4.66
N GLY A 399 -4.41 29.18 3.43
CA GLY A 399 -3.60 28.42 2.48
C GLY A 399 -3.31 26.98 2.96
N ASN A 400 -4.20 26.41 3.76
CA ASN A 400 -4.07 25.13 4.45
C ASN A 400 -4.84 23.98 3.78
N SER A 401 -5.44 24.23 2.62
CA SER A 401 -6.24 23.25 1.88
C SER A 401 -5.51 22.74 0.64
N TYR A 402 -5.83 21.52 0.24
CA TYR A 402 -5.20 20.81 -0.86
C TYR A 402 -6.25 20.09 -1.70
N LEU A 403 -6.03 20.06 -3.01
CA LEU A 403 -6.76 19.23 -3.95
C LEU A 403 -5.74 18.61 -4.91
N GLN A 404 -5.84 17.30 -5.12
CA GLN A 404 -4.88 16.55 -5.90
C GLN A 404 -4.91 16.93 -7.39
N ASN A 405 -3.73 17.31 -7.89
CA ASN A 405 -3.46 17.33 -9.32
C ASN A 405 -3.06 15.91 -9.77
N VAL A 406 -3.95 15.24 -10.51
CA VAL A 406 -3.69 13.89 -11.02
C VAL A 406 -2.63 13.84 -12.13
N TYR A 407 -2.33 14.99 -12.75
CA TYR A 407 -1.31 15.14 -13.80
C TYR A 407 0.06 15.58 -13.26
N ALA A 408 0.20 15.78 -11.95
CA ALA A 408 1.45 16.26 -11.37
C ALA A 408 2.66 15.41 -11.82
N PRO A 409 3.79 16.03 -12.21
CA PRO A 409 4.12 17.45 -12.07
C PRO A 409 3.58 18.37 -13.18
N ASP A 410 2.95 17.81 -14.21
CA ASP A 410 2.35 18.59 -15.29
C ASP A 410 1.09 19.33 -14.79
N PRO A 411 0.78 20.52 -15.35
CA PRO A 411 -0.41 21.27 -14.97
C PRO A 411 -1.68 20.54 -15.42
N ASP A 412 -2.66 20.46 -14.52
CA ASP A 412 -3.99 19.98 -14.85
C ASP A 412 -4.71 21.03 -15.74
N PRO A 413 -5.24 20.66 -16.92
CA PRO A 413 -5.96 21.59 -17.76
C PRO A 413 -7.27 22.11 -17.15
N GLU A 414 -7.90 21.33 -16.26
CA GLU A 414 -9.21 21.63 -15.66
C GLU A 414 -9.11 22.14 -14.22
N MET A 415 -7.89 22.31 -13.69
CA MET A 415 -7.66 22.83 -12.33
C MET A 415 -6.77 24.07 -12.35
N THR A 416 -7.22 25.13 -11.67
CA THR A 416 -6.46 26.37 -11.47
C THR A 416 -6.26 26.66 -10.00
N THR A 417 -5.03 26.97 -9.61
CA THR A 417 -4.67 27.37 -8.26
C THR A 417 -4.17 28.81 -8.25
N GLU A 418 -4.89 29.67 -7.55
CA GLU A 418 -4.58 31.10 -7.41
C GLU A 418 -4.14 31.41 -5.98
N LYS A 419 -3.04 32.15 -5.84
CA LYS A 419 -2.59 32.70 -4.56
C LYS A 419 -3.02 34.16 -4.48
N TYR A 420 -3.64 34.57 -3.37
CA TYR A 420 -4.12 35.93 -3.20
C TYR A 420 -3.72 36.54 -1.85
N THR A 421 -3.57 37.86 -1.82
CA THR A 421 -3.35 38.60 -0.56
C THR A 421 -4.66 38.70 0.20
N ARG A 422 -4.66 38.22 1.44
CA ARG A 422 -5.82 38.26 2.34
C ARG A 422 -6.34 39.68 2.53
N THR A 423 -7.67 39.80 2.63
CA THR A 423 -8.31 41.04 3.03
C THR A 423 -8.11 41.31 4.52
N PHE A 424 -8.36 42.55 4.95
CA PHE A 424 -8.28 42.92 6.37
C PHE A 424 -9.22 42.07 7.24
N GLU A 425 -10.43 41.79 6.76
CA GLU A 425 -11.42 40.95 7.45
C GLU A 425 -10.95 39.50 7.58
N GLN A 426 -10.37 38.93 6.51
CA GLN A 426 -9.79 37.59 6.57
C GLN A 426 -8.62 37.48 7.56
N ASN A 427 -7.81 38.54 7.67
CA ASN A 427 -6.76 38.57 8.69
C ASN A 427 -7.32 38.72 10.11
N GLU A 428 -8.45 39.40 10.28
CA GLU A 428 -9.14 39.52 11.58
C GLU A 428 -9.71 38.17 12.01
N ASP A 429 -10.38 37.47 11.09
CA ASP A 429 -10.95 36.14 11.33
C ASP A 429 -9.89 35.09 11.68
N LEU A 430 -8.68 35.25 11.12
CA LEU A 430 -7.51 34.42 11.43
C LEU A 430 -6.73 34.90 12.67
N GLY A 431 -7.12 36.03 13.28
CA GLY A 431 -6.43 36.62 14.44
C GLY A 431 -5.02 37.14 14.14
N LEU A 432 -4.73 37.47 12.87
CA LEU A 432 -3.41 37.90 12.40
C LEU A 432 -3.18 39.40 12.55
N ASN A 433 -4.23 40.22 12.53
CA ASN A 433 -4.08 41.68 12.61
C ASN A 433 -3.46 42.16 13.94
N ASP A 434 -3.76 41.48 15.04
CA ASP A 434 -3.23 41.79 16.38
C ASP A 434 -1.92 41.05 16.70
N MET A 435 -1.43 40.19 15.78
CA MET A 435 -0.26 39.36 15.99
C MET A 435 1.02 40.18 15.83
N LYS A 436 1.67 40.52 16.95
CA LYS A 436 3.00 41.13 16.95
C LYS A 436 4.08 40.06 16.80
N THR A 437 4.76 40.06 15.66
CA THR A 437 5.88 39.16 15.36
C THR A 437 7.26 39.77 15.67
N GLU A 438 7.32 41.07 15.99
CA GLU A 438 8.55 41.81 16.32
C GLU A 438 8.35 42.76 17.53
N ASP A 439 9.44 43.08 18.23
CA ASP A 439 9.50 43.95 19.43
C ASP A 439 8.53 43.57 20.57
N TYR A 440 8.66 42.34 21.07
CA TYR A 440 8.05 41.94 22.34
C TYR A 440 8.62 42.81 23.49
N GLN A 441 7.77 43.65 24.10
CA GLN A 441 8.09 44.38 25.34
C GLN A 441 7.65 43.61 26.58
#